data_AF-A0AAN8KGY7-F1
#
_entry.id   AF-A0AAN8KGY7-F1
#
_cell.length_a   1.000
_cell.length_b   1.000
_cell.length_c   1.000
_cell.angle_alpha   90.00
_cell.angle_beta   90.00
_cell.angle_gamma   90.00
#
_symmetry.space_group_name_H-M   'P 1'
#
loop_
_entity.id
_entity.type
_entity.pdbx_description
1 polymer ?
#
loop_
_entity_poly.entity_id
_entity_poly.type
_entity_poly.pdbx_seq_one_letter_code
_entity_poly.pdbx_strand_id
1 'polypeptide(L)'
;MEGCILLVLGIGLLHTASAVTHSLKYFYTASSEVPNFPEFVAVGMVDGVQIVHYDSNSQRAVPKQDWMNKRTDTQYWEGETGNLLGSQQSFKVGIDIIKPRFNQSGVCEGQITMTIPLLLMASTALHSIFIH
;
A
#
# COMPACT_ATOMS: atom_id res chain seq x y z
N MET A 1 -19.19 -18.07 -49.09
CA MET A 1 -18.29 -17.07 -48.46
C MET A 1 -18.97 -16.33 -47.32
N GLU A 2 -20.29 -16.11 -47.39
CA GLU A 2 -21.09 -15.43 -46.34
C GLU A 2 -21.05 -16.08 -44.94
N GLY A 3 -21.00 -17.42 -44.85
CA GLY A 3 -20.99 -18.13 -43.56
C GLY A 3 -19.69 -18.01 -42.76
N CYS A 4 -18.55 -17.84 -43.44
CA CYS A 4 -17.25 -17.65 -42.78
C CYS A 4 -17.12 -16.24 -42.20
N ILE A 5 -17.76 -15.24 -42.82
CA ILE A 5 -17.74 -13.84 -42.36
C ILE A 5 -18.53 -13.71 -41.04
N LEU A 6 -19.68 -14.39 -40.92
CA LEU A 6 -20.49 -14.41 -39.69
C LEU A 6 -19.76 -15.07 -38.50
N LEU A 7 -18.95 -16.11 -38.77
CA LEU A 7 -18.21 -16.84 -37.73
C LEU A 7 -17.06 -15.98 -37.16
N VAL A 8 -16.42 -15.16 -38.00
CA VAL A 8 -15.36 -14.22 -37.57
C VAL A 8 -15.94 -13.03 -36.78
N LEU A 9 -17.10 -12.51 -37.16
CA LEU A 9 -17.81 -11.46 -36.42
C LEU A 9 -18.35 -11.94 -35.06
N GLY A 10 -18.78 -13.20 -34.96
CA GLY A 10 -19.25 -13.80 -33.71
C GLY A 10 -18.14 -14.03 -32.67
N ILE A 11 -16.92 -14.38 -33.11
CA ILE A 11 -15.76 -14.55 -32.22
C ILE A 11 -15.17 -13.20 -31.80
N GLY A 12 -15.25 -12.16 -32.64
CA GLY A 12 -14.88 -10.79 -32.29
C GLY A 12 -15.76 -10.13 -31.22
N LEU A 13 -16.92 -10.72 -30.93
CA LEU A 13 -17.85 -10.32 -29.86
C LEU A 13 -17.71 -11.16 -28.57
N LEU A 14 -16.85 -12.19 -28.53
CA LEU A 14 -16.41 -12.73 -27.25
C LEU A 14 -15.51 -11.68 -26.63
N HIS A 15 -16.11 -10.86 -25.78
CA HIS A 15 -15.44 -9.98 -24.83
C HIS A 15 -14.13 -10.61 -24.38
N THR A 16 -13.02 -9.99 -24.76
CA THR A 16 -11.81 -10.07 -23.95
C THR A 16 -12.18 -9.48 -22.59
N ALA A 17 -12.69 -10.32 -21.69
CA ALA A 17 -12.78 -10.01 -20.29
C ALA A 17 -11.33 -9.95 -19.78
N SER A 18 -10.67 -8.82 -20.03
CA SER A 18 -9.41 -8.51 -19.36
C SER A 18 -9.79 -8.31 -17.89
N ALA A 19 -9.57 -9.34 -17.07
CA ALA A 19 -9.63 -9.19 -15.63
C ALA A 19 -8.55 -8.18 -15.24
N VAL A 20 -8.94 -6.94 -14.95
CA VAL A 20 -8.02 -5.94 -14.41
C VAL A 20 -7.58 -6.43 -13.03
N THR A 21 -6.28 -6.68 -12.88
CA THR A 21 -5.70 -7.08 -11.61
C THR A 21 -5.25 -5.84 -10.84
N HIS A 22 -6.02 -5.47 -9.82
CA HIS A 22 -5.60 -4.43 -8.89
C HIS A 22 -4.55 -4.95 -7.91
N SER A 23 -3.61 -4.09 -7.51
CA SER A 23 -2.55 -4.40 -6.55
C SER A 23 -2.45 -3.33 -5.47
N LEU A 24 -2.50 -3.75 -4.21
CA LEU A 24 -2.22 -2.88 -3.05
C LEU A 24 -0.82 -3.19 -2.52
N LYS A 25 -0.01 -2.15 -2.33
CA LYS A 25 1.34 -2.27 -1.80
C LYS A 25 1.56 -1.27 -0.68
N TYR A 26 2.11 -1.74 0.43
CA TYR A 26 2.65 -0.89 1.48
C TYR A 26 4.16 -0.97 1.49
N PHE A 27 4.79 0.20 1.51
CA PHE A 27 6.23 0.37 1.68
C PHE A 27 6.48 0.93 3.06
N TYR A 28 7.13 0.16 3.91
CA TYR A 28 7.57 0.57 5.23
C TYR A 28 9.06 0.82 5.19
N THR A 29 9.46 2.07 5.42
CA THR A 29 10.87 2.46 5.48
C THR A 29 11.17 2.88 6.90
N ALA A 30 12.18 2.27 7.49
CA ALA A 30 12.72 2.68 8.78
C ALA A 30 14.16 3.11 8.58
N SER A 31 14.53 4.23 9.18
CA SER A 31 15.88 4.76 9.14
C SER A 31 16.32 5.20 10.54
N SER A 32 17.63 5.27 10.75
CA SER A 32 18.19 5.83 11.97
C SER A 32 19.34 6.76 11.65
N GLU A 33 19.41 7.87 12.38
CA GLU A 33 20.49 8.87 12.27
C GLU A 33 20.59 9.54 10.89
N VAL A 34 19.48 9.58 10.13
CA VAL A 34 19.38 10.34 8.87
C VAL A 34 18.83 11.74 9.16
N PRO A 35 19.63 12.82 8.99
CA PRO A 35 19.16 14.17 9.27
C PRO A 35 17.99 14.57 8.35
N ASN A 36 17.00 15.28 8.90
CA ASN A 36 15.84 15.80 8.17
C ASN A 36 14.97 14.73 7.46
N PHE A 37 15.14 13.45 7.78
CA PHE A 37 14.28 12.37 7.29
C PHE A 37 13.56 11.71 8.47
N PRO A 38 12.27 11.35 8.35
CA PRO A 38 11.56 10.65 9.42
C PRO A 38 12.20 9.29 9.75
N GLU A 39 12.25 8.93 11.03
CA GLU A 39 12.72 7.61 11.46
C GLU A 39 11.88 6.46 10.87
N PHE A 40 10.61 6.73 10.56
CA PHE A 40 9.73 5.77 9.91
C PHE A 40 8.78 6.45 8.93
N VAL A 41 8.58 5.82 7.77
CA VAL A 41 7.65 6.25 6.72
C VAL A 41 6.87 5.04 6.23
N ALA A 42 5.55 5.18 6.11
CA ALA A 42 4.71 4.20 5.44
C ALA A 42 3.98 4.82 4.24
N VAL A 43 4.04 4.14 3.10
CA VAL A 43 3.38 4.57 1.85
C VAL A 43 2.49 3.45 1.35
N GLY A 44 1.19 3.71 1.28
CA GLY A 44 0.20 2.82 0.66
C GLY A 44 -0.03 3.20 -0.79
N MET A 45 0.00 2.21 -1.69
CA MET A 45 -0.13 2.39 -3.14
C MET A 45 -1.18 1.44 -3.69
N VAL A 46 -2.10 1.93 -4.53
CA VAL A 46 -2.96 1.08 -5.37
C VAL A 46 -2.63 1.32 -6.83
N ASP A 47 -2.26 0.24 -7.53
CA ASP A 47 -1.88 0.26 -8.95
C ASP A 47 -0.80 1.30 -9.28
N GLY A 48 0.14 1.47 -8.36
CA GLY A 48 1.23 2.45 -8.50
C GLY A 48 0.82 3.89 -8.18
N VAL A 49 -0.41 4.14 -7.74
CA VAL A 49 -0.88 5.44 -7.27
C VAL A 49 -0.81 5.50 -5.74
N GLN A 50 -0.20 6.54 -5.19
CA GLN A 50 -0.13 6.72 -3.74
C GLN A 50 -1.48 7.11 -3.15
N ILE A 51 -1.94 6.35 -2.19
CA ILE A 51 -3.25 6.52 -1.55
C ILE A 51 -3.15 6.93 -0.08
N VAL A 52 -2.08 6.51 0.60
CA VAL A 52 -1.82 6.77 2.02
C VAL A 52 -0.38 7.25 2.20
N HIS A 53 -0.19 8.21 3.10
CA HIS A 53 1.13 8.57 3.61
C HIS A 53 1.09 8.66 5.13
N TYR A 54 2.13 8.13 5.77
CA TYR A 54 2.40 8.29 7.18
C TYR A 54 3.90 8.51 7.36
N ASP A 55 4.26 9.38 8.30
CA ASP A 55 5.64 9.58 8.73
C ASP A 55 5.71 9.75 10.25
N SER A 56 6.85 9.42 10.84
CA SER A 56 7.06 9.46 12.29
C SER A 56 7.05 10.86 12.90
N ASN A 57 7.11 11.92 12.09
CA ASN A 57 7.06 13.30 12.58
C ASN A 57 5.61 13.76 12.75
N SER A 58 4.76 13.48 11.76
CA SER A 58 3.33 13.80 11.80
C SER A 58 2.51 12.79 12.60
N GLN A 59 2.98 11.54 12.68
CA GLN A 59 2.35 10.43 13.39
C GLN A 59 0.88 10.23 13.01
N ARG A 60 0.56 10.50 11.75
CA ARG A 60 -0.82 10.43 11.25
C ARG A 60 -0.87 9.86 9.84
N ALA A 61 -1.78 8.92 9.62
CA ALA A 61 -2.09 8.44 8.29
C ALA A 61 -2.92 9.49 7.55
N VAL A 62 -2.46 9.91 6.38
CA VAL A 62 -3.09 10.96 5.58
C VAL A 62 -3.48 10.42 4.20
N PRO A 63 -4.74 10.58 3.77
CA PRO A 63 -5.13 10.29 2.40
C PRO A 63 -4.37 11.18 1.42
N LYS A 64 -3.90 10.58 0.32
CA LYS A 64 -3.25 11.33 -0.77
C LYS A 64 -4.14 11.51 -2.00
N GLN A 65 -5.32 10.90 -2.00
CA GLN A 65 -6.29 10.97 -3.09
C GLN A 65 -7.65 11.42 -2.57
N ASP A 66 -8.31 12.31 -3.30
CA ASP A 66 -9.64 12.82 -2.95
C ASP A 66 -10.67 11.71 -2.83
N TRP A 67 -10.59 10.71 -3.70
CA TRP A 67 -11.51 9.58 -3.71
C TRP A 67 -11.33 8.67 -2.50
N MET A 68 -10.13 8.59 -1.90
CA MET A 68 -9.93 7.89 -0.63
C MET A 68 -10.71 8.60 0.46
N ASN A 69 -10.51 9.91 0.59
CA ASN A 69 -11.16 10.72 1.61
C ASN A 69 -12.70 10.74 1.48
N LYS A 70 -13.23 10.59 0.25
CA LYS A 70 -14.68 10.51 0.02
C LYS A 70 -15.29 9.15 0.35
N ARG A 71 -14.49 8.07 0.31
CA ARG A 71 -14.95 6.69 0.52
C ARG A 71 -14.60 6.11 1.90
N THR A 72 -13.78 6.80 2.69
CA THR A 72 -13.42 6.40 4.05
C THR A 72 -13.88 7.45 5.07
N ASP A 73 -14.02 7.03 6.32
CA ASP A 73 -14.40 7.90 7.43
C ASP A 73 -13.24 8.15 8.40
N THR A 74 -13.48 9.01 9.39
CA THR A 74 -12.48 9.35 10.41
C THR A 74 -12.03 8.11 11.20
N GLN A 75 -12.95 7.21 11.54
CA GLN A 75 -12.64 6.00 12.31
C GLN A 75 -11.68 5.08 11.55
N TYR A 76 -11.85 4.94 10.23
CA TYR A 76 -10.91 4.23 9.37
C TYR A 76 -9.51 4.83 9.47
N TRP A 77 -9.37 6.15 9.36
CA TRP A 77 -8.07 6.82 9.43
C TRP A 77 -7.43 6.78 10.81
N GLU A 78 -8.22 6.79 11.88
CA GLU A 78 -7.75 6.57 13.25
C GLU A 78 -7.20 5.16 13.41
N GLY A 79 -7.91 4.15 12.90
CA GLY A 79 -7.45 2.77 12.89
C GLY A 79 -6.17 2.57 12.08
N GLU A 80 -6.11 3.14 10.87
CA GLU A 80 -4.92 3.10 10.01
C GLU A 80 -3.73 3.79 10.70
N THR A 81 -3.96 4.93 11.34
CA THR A 81 -2.93 5.63 12.14
C THR A 81 -2.42 4.75 13.28
N GLY A 82 -3.32 4.09 14.03
CA GLY A 82 -2.96 3.17 15.10
C GLY A 82 -2.12 1.98 14.63
N ASN A 83 -2.48 1.38 13.50
CA ASN A 83 -1.73 0.28 12.89
C ASN A 83 -0.32 0.70 12.48
N LEU A 84 -0.18 1.89 11.88
CA LEU A 84 1.10 2.43 11.44
C LEU A 84 1.99 2.87 12.61
N LEU A 85 1.40 3.39 13.69
CA LEU A 85 2.09 3.64 14.96
C LEU A 85 2.64 2.34 15.57
N GLY A 86 1.84 1.27 15.60
CA GLY A 86 2.30 -0.04 16.08
C GLY A 86 3.44 -0.61 15.23
N SER A 87 3.36 -0.42 13.91
CA SER A 87 4.42 -0.80 12.98
C SER A 87 5.70 0.01 13.22
N GLN A 88 5.60 1.34 13.34
CA GLN A 88 6.73 2.23 13.67
C GLN A 88 7.46 1.75 14.93
N GLN A 89 6.72 1.44 16.00
CA GLN A 89 7.34 1.01 17.26
C GLN A 89 8.05 -0.34 17.11
N SER A 90 7.47 -1.27 16.33
CA SER A 90 8.09 -2.56 16.05
C SER A 90 9.40 -2.43 15.26
N PHE A 91 9.45 -1.52 14.27
CA PHE A 91 10.66 -1.23 13.51
C PHE A 91 11.73 -0.55 14.36
N LYS A 92 11.35 0.40 15.23
CA LYS A 92 12.26 1.05 16.16
C LYS A 92 12.95 0.03 17.07
N VAL A 93 12.17 -0.85 17.70
CA VAL A 93 12.70 -1.96 18.51
C VAL A 93 13.61 -2.87 17.68
N GLY A 94 13.25 -3.15 16.42
CA GLY A 94 14.08 -3.93 15.50
C GLY A 94 15.45 -3.29 15.25
N ILE A 95 15.49 -1.99 14.95
CA ILE A 95 16.75 -1.24 14.74
C ILE A 95 17.59 -1.24 16.02
N ASP A 96 16.97 -0.97 17.17
CA ASP A 96 17.66 -0.95 18.47
C ASP A 96 18.27 -2.31 18.84
N ILE A 97 17.68 -3.42 18.38
CA ILE A 97 18.21 -4.77 18.54
C ILE A 97 19.33 -5.08 17.52
N ILE A 98 19.15 -4.68 16.27
CA ILE A 98 20.07 -5.00 15.17
C ILE A 98 21.39 -4.23 15.31
N LYS A 99 21.33 -2.92 15.63
CA LYS A 99 22.52 -2.07 15.78
C LYS A 99 23.62 -2.67 16.66
N PRO A 100 23.36 -3.03 17.94
CA PRO A 100 24.39 -3.62 18.79
C PRO A 100 24.80 -5.02 18.35
N ARG A 101 23.88 -5.83 17.80
CA ARG A 101 24.18 -7.20 17.34
C ARG A 101 25.19 -7.24 16.18
N PHE A 102 25.14 -6.25 15.30
CA PHE A 102 26.06 -6.14 14.16
C PHE A 102 27.18 -5.12 14.39
N ASN A 103 27.33 -4.63 15.63
CA ASN A 103 28.29 -3.58 15.99
C ASN A 103 28.21 -2.36 15.05
N GLN A 104 26.99 -2.02 14.60
CA GLN A 104 26.73 -0.88 13.74
C GLN A 104 26.61 0.39 14.59
N SER A 105 27.48 1.35 14.32
CA SER A 105 27.57 2.64 15.03
C SER A 105 27.15 3.84 14.16
N GLY A 106 26.35 3.59 13.11
CA GLY A 106 25.90 4.63 12.18
C GLY A 106 24.54 4.35 11.56
N VAL A 107 24.28 4.98 10.41
CA VAL A 107 23.00 4.92 9.69
C VAL A 107 22.58 3.46 9.42
N CYS A 108 21.35 3.14 9.82
CA CYS A 108 20.67 1.91 9.44
C CYS A 108 19.44 2.29 8.64
N GLU A 109 19.28 1.72 7.45
CA GLU A 109 18.10 1.91 6.61
C GLU A 109 17.57 0.52 6.22
N GLY A 110 16.26 0.34 6.37
CA GLY A 110 15.58 -0.88 5.97
C GLY A 110 14.22 -0.55 5.38
N GLN A 111 13.91 -1.18 4.25
CA GLN A 111 12.60 -1.10 3.62
C GLN A 111 11.97 -2.49 3.51
N ILE A 112 10.73 -2.63 3.98
CA ILE A 112 9.90 -3.82 3.79
C ILE A 112 8.73 -3.47 2.90
N THR A 113 8.48 -4.29 1.88
CA THR A 113 7.32 -4.15 0.99
C THR A 113 6.33 -5.26 1.27
N MET A 114 5.11 -4.90 1.66
CA MET A 114 3.99 -5.83 1.79
C MET A 114 3.05 -5.66 0.59
N THR A 115 2.90 -6.71 -0.21
CA THR A 115 1.98 -6.71 -1.37
C THR A 115 0.76 -7.55 -1.03
N ILE A 116 -0.42 -6.95 -1.11
CA ILE A 116 -1.71 -7.63 -0.89
C ILE A 116 -2.39 -7.78 -2.27
N PRO A 117 -2.53 -9.00 -2.82
CA PRO A 117 -3.24 -9.22 -4.07
C PRO A 117 -4.76 -9.05 -3.90
N LEU A 118 -5.45 -8.65 -4.98
CA LEU A 118 -6.90 -8.39 -5.01
C LEU A 118 -7.78 -9.51 -4.41
N LEU A 119 -7.36 -10.77 -4.53
CA LEU A 119 -8.07 -11.91 -3.95
C LEU A 119 -8.23 -11.82 -2.43
N LEU A 120 -7.29 -11.16 -1.73
CA LEU A 120 -7.34 -10.95 -0.27
C LEU A 120 -8.02 -9.63 0.11
N MET A 121 -8.14 -8.69 -0.83
CA MET A 121 -8.83 -7.41 -0.63
C MET A 121 -10.35 -7.59 -0.46
N ALA A 122 -10.93 -8.68 -0.97
CA ALA A 122 -12.33 -9.06 -0.79
C ALA A 122 -12.77 -9.31 0.66
N SER A 123 -11.81 -9.48 1.57
CA SER A 123 -12.05 -9.68 3.00
C SER A 123 -11.84 -8.41 3.84
N THR A 124 -11.38 -7.31 3.22
CA THR A 124 -11.04 -6.06 3.92
C THR A 124 -11.93 -4.92 3.45
N ALA A 125 -12.18 -3.93 4.32
CA ALA A 125 -13.01 -2.74 4.05
C ALA A 125 -12.63 -1.95 2.78
N LEU A 126 -11.48 -2.27 2.17
CA LEU A 126 -10.99 -1.71 0.92
C LEU A 126 -11.78 -2.20 -0.31
N HIS A 127 -12.48 -3.33 -0.26
CA HIS A 127 -13.17 -3.88 -1.44
C HIS A 127 -14.20 -2.92 -2.07
N SER A 128 -14.97 -2.19 -1.25
CA SER A 128 -15.95 -1.21 -1.74
C SER A 128 -15.32 0.10 -2.23
N ILE A 129 -14.04 0.33 -1.96
CA ILE A 129 -13.33 1.55 -2.33
C ILE A 129 -12.79 1.45 -3.77
N PHE A 130 -12.43 0.24 -4.21
CA PHE A 130 -11.66 0.01 -5.45
C PHE A 130 -12.44 -0.62 -6.61
N ILE A 131 -13.69 -1.05 -6.41
CA ILE A 131 -14.52 -1.64 -7.46
C ILE A 131 -15.57 -0.63 -7.95
N HIS A 132 -15.18 0.29 -8.82
CA HIS A 132 -16.05 0.94 -9.82
C HIS A 132 -15.22 1.62 -10.91
#